data_AF-A0A3S1BZW4-F1
#
_entry.id   AF-A0A3S1BZW4-F1
#
_cell.length_a   1.000
_cell.length_b   1.000
_cell.length_c   1.000
_cell.angle_alpha   90.00
_cell.angle_beta   90.00
_cell.angle_gamma   90.00
#
_symmetry.space_group_name_H-M   'P 1'
#
loop_
_entity.id
_entity.type
_entity.pdbx_description
1 polymer ?
#
loop_
_entity_poly.entity_id
_entity_poly.type
_entity_poly.pdbx_seq_one_letter_code
_entity_poly.pdbx_strand_id
1 'polypeptide(L)'
;MKKLIYLTAFTLAVTSFSVPAVWASGKPGDFRASHLLKSAAIPNTAYATDATHKFEVHVQGKPLAELAINLPDGIRIDKGIEVKNQSGQKISTTVSINGQKATVAFSQPIAPETKLSVLMRGVNTQGYESGSGTTWQYQVYAKKVGFTQEIPLGLAQIQTYP
;
A
#
# COMPACT_ATOMS: atom_id res chain seq x y z
N MET A 1 -43.49 11.73 54.77
CA MET A 1 -42.65 12.15 53.62
C MET A 1 -41.29 12.59 54.14
N LYS A 2 -40.19 12.00 53.63
CA LYS A 2 -38.90 12.63 53.29
C LYS A 2 -37.84 11.52 53.17
N LYS A 3 -37.46 11.23 51.92
CA LYS A 3 -36.34 10.33 51.57
C LYS A 3 -35.07 11.18 51.57
N LEU A 4 -34.00 10.72 52.23
CA LEU A 4 -32.66 11.28 52.05
C LEU A 4 -31.88 10.32 51.15
N ILE A 5 -31.58 10.83 49.95
CA ILE A 5 -30.84 10.13 48.90
C ILE A 5 -29.35 10.38 49.15
N TYR A 6 -28.57 9.31 49.23
CA TYR A 6 -27.12 9.33 49.21
C TYR A 6 -26.62 9.91 47.88
N LEU A 7 -25.76 10.92 47.93
CA LEU A 7 -25.03 11.43 46.77
C LEU A 7 -23.53 11.27 47.05
N THR A 8 -22.93 10.17 46.61
CA THR A 8 -21.48 10.02 46.52
C THR A 8 -21.06 10.32 45.09
N ALA A 9 -20.46 11.50 44.87
CA ALA A 9 -19.85 11.84 43.59
C ALA A 9 -18.46 11.19 43.51
N PHE A 10 -18.24 10.37 42.48
CA PHE A 10 -16.95 9.77 42.17
C PHE A 10 -16.29 10.59 41.04
N THR A 11 -15.32 11.43 41.40
CA THR A 11 -14.61 12.28 40.43
C THR A 11 -13.36 11.55 39.94
N LEU A 12 -13.33 11.18 38.66
CA LEU A 12 -12.16 10.58 38.02
C LEU A 12 -11.30 11.70 37.38
N ALA A 13 -10.18 12.04 38.01
CA ALA A 13 -9.22 12.98 37.44
C ALA A 13 -8.23 12.23 36.55
N VAL A 14 -8.37 12.37 35.23
CA VAL A 14 -7.38 11.86 34.26
C VAL A 14 -6.38 12.98 33.97
N THR A 15 -5.20 12.90 34.56
CA THR A 15 -4.09 13.78 34.20
C THR A 15 -3.46 13.26 32.91
N SER A 16 -3.76 13.91 31.79
CA SER A 16 -3.13 13.61 30.50
C SER A 16 -1.67 14.08 30.51
N PHE A 17 -0.74 13.21 30.92
CA PHE A 17 0.68 13.43 30.69
C PHE A 17 0.92 13.40 29.17
N SER A 18 1.34 14.54 28.62
CA SER A 18 1.73 14.68 27.22
C SER A 18 3.03 13.90 26.98
N VAL A 19 2.90 12.60 26.73
CA VAL A 19 4.02 11.81 26.19
C VAL A 19 4.15 12.21 24.72
N PRO A 20 5.29 12.74 24.25
CA PRO A 20 5.48 12.95 22.83
C PRO A 20 5.33 11.60 22.12
N ALA A 21 4.53 11.57 21.06
CA ALA A 21 4.40 10.40 20.22
C ALA A 21 5.76 10.15 19.54
N VAL A 22 6.59 9.31 20.17
CA VAL A 22 7.79 8.78 19.53
C VAL A 22 7.32 7.66 18.61
N TRP A 23 7.33 7.95 17.31
CA TRP A 23 7.13 6.94 16.29
C TRP A 23 8.22 5.87 16.45
N ALA A 24 7.82 4.62 16.62
CA ALA A 24 8.75 3.50 16.56
C ALA A 24 9.36 3.49 15.14
N SER A 25 10.60 3.98 15.02
CA SER A 25 11.39 3.86 13.80
C SER A 25 12.19 2.57 13.89
N GLY A 26 11.90 1.61 13.01
CA GLY A 26 12.68 0.38 12.92
C GLY A 26 14.16 0.70 12.64
N LYS A 27 15.09 -0.13 13.12
CA LYS A 27 16.51 0.05 12.82
C LYS A 27 16.72 -0.02 11.30
N PRO A 28 17.22 1.05 10.65
CA PRO A 28 17.49 1.03 9.23
C PRO A 28 18.43 -0.13 8.88
N GLY A 29 18.00 -1.02 7.99
CA GLY A 29 18.78 -2.20 7.57
C GLY A 29 18.48 -3.51 8.32
N ASP A 30 17.58 -3.52 9.31
CA ASP A 30 17.26 -4.73 10.08
C ASP A 30 16.00 -5.47 9.57
N PHE A 31 15.38 -4.98 8.49
CA PHE A 31 14.13 -5.54 7.97
C PHE A 31 14.42 -6.75 7.08
N ARG A 32 14.33 -7.95 7.66
CA ARG A 32 14.59 -9.24 6.98
C ARG A 32 13.41 -9.76 6.14
N ALA A 33 12.36 -8.96 5.99
CA ALA A 33 11.15 -9.28 5.25
C ALA A 33 10.97 -8.34 4.06
N SER A 34 10.24 -8.81 3.05
CA SER A 34 9.90 -7.95 1.92
C SER A 34 9.07 -6.78 2.41
N HIS A 35 9.31 -5.60 1.86
CA HIS A 35 8.63 -4.38 2.28
C HIS A 35 8.42 -3.43 1.12
N LEU A 36 7.43 -2.57 1.30
CA LEU A 36 7.13 -1.48 0.38
C LEU A 36 8.07 -0.30 0.62
N LEU A 37 8.36 0.41 -0.46
CA LEU A 37 9.16 1.63 -0.49
C LEU A 37 8.33 2.74 -1.15
N LYS A 38 9.02 3.74 -1.69
CA LYS A 38 8.47 4.94 -2.34
C LYS A 38 7.23 4.67 -3.17
N SER A 39 6.27 5.58 -3.09
CA SER A 39 5.03 5.58 -3.87
C SER A 39 4.74 6.97 -4.43
N ALA A 40 4.09 7.04 -5.59
CA ALA A 40 3.77 8.31 -6.28
C ALA A 40 2.71 8.12 -7.36
N ALA A 41 2.04 9.22 -7.75
CA ALA A 41 1.22 9.31 -8.95
C ALA A 41 1.92 10.18 -10.01
N ILE A 42 1.76 9.84 -11.28
CA ILE A 42 2.34 10.55 -12.43
C ILE A 42 1.30 10.64 -13.55
N PRO A 43 0.75 11.83 -13.86
CA PRO A 43 0.90 13.07 -13.09
C PRO A 43 0.27 12.95 -11.70
N ASN A 44 0.74 13.77 -10.76
CA ASN A 44 0.25 13.77 -9.38
C ASN A 44 -0.95 14.70 -9.21
N THR A 45 -2.06 14.41 -9.90
CA THR A 45 -3.30 15.19 -9.82
C THR A 45 -4.53 14.29 -9.82
N ALA A 46 -5.57 14.71 -9.10
CA ALA A 46 -6.88 14.07 -9.04
C ALA A 46 -7.69 14.28 -10.33
N TYR A 47 -7.29 15.21 -11.21
CA TYR A 47 -7.92 15.40 -12.52
C TYR A 47 -7.43 14.42 -13.59
N ALA A 48 -6.38 13.65 -13.30
CA ALA A 48 -5.83 12.70 -14.26
C ALA A 48 -6.75 11.50 -14.45
N THR A 49 -7.13 11.25 -15.71
CA THR A 49 -7.97 10.11 -16.09
C THR A 49 -7.16 8.90 -16.55
N ASP A 50 -5.84 9.05 -16.68
CA ASP A 50 -4.93 8.00 -17.16
C ASP A 50 -3.59 7.97 -16.42
N ALA A 51 -3.59 8.35 -15.14
CA ALA A 51 -2.38 8.45 -14.33
C ALA A 51 -1.59 7.12 -14.26
N THR A 52 -0.29 7.23 -14.00
CA THR A 52 0.53 6.11 -13.57
C THR A 52 0.70 6.17 -12.07
N HIS A 53 0.16 5.19 -11.35
CA HIS A 53 0.44 5.00 -9.94
C HIS A 53 1.63 4.07 -9.80
N LYS A 54 2.65 4.49 -9.05
CA LYS A 54 3.89 3.75 -8.85
C LYS A 54 4.08 3.45 -7.38
N PHE A 55 4.57 2.25 -7.06
CA PHE A 55 5.22 1.96 -5.79
C PHE A 55 6.43 1.05 -5.99
N GLU A 56 7.32 1.02 -4.99
CA GLU A 56 8.52 0.20 -5.01
C GLU A 56 8.42 -0.95 -4.00
N VAL A 57 9.02 -2.10 -4.34
CA VAL A 57 9.10 -3.28 -3.48
C VAL A 57 10.55 -3.70 -3.35
N HIS A 58 11.03 -3.89 -2.11
CA HIS A 58 12.30 -4.57 -1.86
C HIS A 58 12.05 -6.04 -1.54
N VAL A 59 12.56 -6.91 -2.40
CA VAL A 59 12.49 -8.36 -2.20
C VAL A 59 13.52 -8.78 -1.16
N GLN A 60 13.10 -9.52 -0.14
CA GLN A 60 13.92 -9.97 0.98
C GLN A 60 13.57 -11.43 1.33
N GLY A 61 14.51 -12.13 1.95
CA GLY A 61 14.32 -13.51 2.42
C GLY A 61 14.27 -14.53 1.29
N LYS A 62 13.06 -14.90 0.84
CA LYS A 62 12.84 -15.89 -0.24
C LYS A 62 12.54 -15.22 -1.58
N PRO A 63 12.78 -15.92 -2.71
CA PRO A 63 12.39 -15.43 -4.03
C PRO A 63 10.88 -15.13 -4.11
N LEU A 64 10.55 -14.03 -4.78
CA LEU A 64 9.17 -13.58 -5.00
C LEU A 64 8.62 -14.18 -6.29
N ALA A 65 7.50 -14.90 -6.19
CA ALA A 65 6.84 -15.53 -7.33
C ALA A 65 5.71 -14.65 -7.90
N GLU A 66 5.01 -13.91 -7.04
CA GLU A 66 3.85 -13.12 -7.43
C GLU A 66 3.62 -11.96 -6.45
N LEU A 67 3.07 -10.85 -6.96
CA LEU A 67 2.47 -9.79 -6.18
C LEU A 67 0.96 -9.81 -6.36
N ALA A 68 0.23 -9.66 -5.25
CA ALA A 68 -1.19 -9.37 -5.26
C ALA A 68 -1.42 -7.95 -4.73
N ILE A 69 -2.28 -7.20 -5.40
CA ILE A 69 -2.56 -5.80 -5.11
C ILE A 69 -4.06 -5.64 -5.03
N ASN A 70 -4.58 -5.32 -3.85
CA ASN A 70 -5.98 -4.93 -3.71
C ASN A 70 -6.09 -3.43 -4.02
N LEU A 71 -6.91 -3.13 -5.01
CA LEU A 71 -7.26 -1.79 -5.45
C LEU A 71 -8.32 -1.21 -4.50
N PRO A 72 -8.17 0.04 -4.04
CA PRO A 72 -9.23 0.70 -3.29
C PRO A 72 -10.45 0.95 -4.18
N ASP A 73 -11.60 1.15 -3.56
CA ASP A 73 -12.85 1.42 -4.28
C ASP A 73 -12.74 2.65 -5.19
N GLY A 74 -13.40 2.59 -6.34
CA GLY A 74 -13.38 3.68 -7.32
C GLY A 74 -12.14 3.73 -8.23
N ILE A 75 -11.13 2.87 -8.01
CA ILE A 75 -9.96 2.75 -8.89
C ILE A 75 -10.16 1.71 -9.97
N ARG A 76 -9.79 2.07 -11.20
CA ARG A 76 -9.60 1.15 -12.33
C ARG A 76 -8.20 1.31 -12.93
N ILE A 77 -7.67 0.23 -13.53
CA ILE A 77 -6.38 0.21 -14.22
C ILE A 77 -6.63 -0.20 -15.67
N ASP A 78 -6.57 0.77 -16.59
CA ASP A 78 -7.01 0.58 -17.97
C ASP A 78 -5.86 0.15 -18.91
N LYS A 79 -4.61 0.45 -18.55
CA LYS A 79 -3.42 0.16 -19.40
C LYS A 79 -2.51 -0.92 -18.79
N GLY A 80 -2.99 -1.63 -17.77
CA GLY A 80 -2.30 -2.76 -17.13
C GLY A 80 -1.20 -2.36 -16.15
N ILE A 81 -0.37 -3.33 -15.78
CA ILE A 81 0.70 -3.17 -14.78
C ILE A 81 2.04 -3.56 -15.41
N GLU A 82 3.04 -2.70 -15.22
CA GLU A 82 4.41 -2.92 -15.66
C GLU A 82 5.32 -3.02 -14.43
N VAL A 83 6.24 -3.99 -14.43
CA VAL A 83 7.27 -4.09 -13.38
C VAL A 83 8.64 -3.87 -14.00
N LYS A 84 9.46 -3.04 -13.34
CA LYS A 84 10.85 -2.78 -13.71
C LYS A 84 11.80 -3.13 -12.58
N ASN A 85 13.01 -3.55 -12.91
CA ASN A 85 14.09 -3.70 -11.94
C ASN A 85 14.75 -2.33 -11.63
N GLN A 86 15.75 -2.34 -10.76
CA GLN A 86 16.51 -1.15 -10.36
C GLN A 86 17.26 -0.44 -11.51
N SER A 87 17.58 -1.13 -12.61
CA SER A 87 18.17 -0.51 -13.81
C SER A 87 17.13 0.02 -14.78
N GLY A 88 15.83 -0.05 -14.43
CA GLY A 88 14.73 0.42 -15.27
C GLY A 88 14.33 -0.54 -16.39
N GLN A 89 14.91 -1.75 -16.43
CA GLN A 89 14.57 -2.78 -17.40
C GLN A 89 13.25 -3.45 -17.02
N LYS A 90 12.38 -3.66 -18.00
CA LYS A 90 11.10 -4.33 -17.82
C LYS A 90 11.32 -5.80 -17.46
N ILE A 91 10.57 -6.27 -16.47
CA ILE A 91 10.53 -7.68 -16.05
C ILE A 91 9.32 -8.34 -16.70
N SER A 92 9.54 -9.54 -17.26
CA SER A 92 8.48 -10.35 -17.84
C SER A 92 7.50 -10.80 -16.75
N THR A 93 6.22 -10.47 -16.93
CA THR A 93 5.13 -10.71 -15.99
C THR A 93 3.86 -11.06 -16.74
N THR A 94 3.01 -11.87 -16.09
CA THR A 94 1.61 -12.07 -16.48
C THR A 94 0.74 -11.31 -15.49
N VAL A 95 -0.11 -10.42 -16.00
CA VAL A 95 -0.99 -9.58 -15.18
C VAL A 95 -2.43 -10.00 -15.38
N SER A 96 -3.15 -10.20 -14.29
CA SER A 96 -4.61 -10.36 -14.30
C SER A 96 -5.24 -9.36 -13.33
N ILE A 97 -6.41 -8.86 -13.70
CA ILE A 97 -7.19 -7.94 -12.86
C ILE A 97 -8.60 -8.51 -12.80
N ASN A 98 -9.04 -8.89 -11.61
CA ASN A 98 -10.37 -9.45 -11.38
C ASN A 98 -11.04 -8.66 -10.25
N GLY A 99 -12.02 -7.83 -10.62
CA GLY A 99 -12.61 -6.86 -9.70
C GLY A 99 -11.55 -5.92 -9.12
N GLN A 100 -11.49 -5.83 -7.80
CA GLN A 100 -10.53 -5.01 -7.05
C GLN A 100 -9.20 -5.73 -6.78
N LYS A 101 -8.96 -6.94 -7.29
CA LYS A 101 -7.68 -7.63 -7.09
C LYS A 101 -6.88 -7.70 -8.39
N ALA A 102 -5.70 -7.10 -8.39
CA ALA A 102 -4.72 -7.26 -9.44
C ALA A 102 -3.63 -8.23 -9.01
N THR A 103 -3.32 -9.21 -9.86
CA THR A 103 -2.26 -10.19 -9.65
C THR A 103 -1.17 -9.98 -10.70
N VAL A 104 0.08 -9.96 -10.26
CA VAL A 104 1.29 -9.85 -11.08
C VAL A 104 2.15 -11.07 -10.83
N ALA A 105 2.05 -12.08 -11.71
CA ALA A 105 2.88 -13.27 -11.65
C ALA A 105 4.18 -13.05 -12.44
N PHE A 106 5.32 -13.32 -11.80
CA PHE A 106 6.62 -13.20 -12.47
C PHE A 106 6.91 -14.46 -13.28
N SER A 107 7.34 -14.28 -14.54
CA SER A 107 7.70 -15.42 -15.42
C SER A 107 8.86 -16.25 -14.86
N GLN A 108 9.73 -15.62 -14.06
CA GLN A 108 10.75 -16.28 -13.25
C GLN A 108 10.75 -15.66 -11.84
N PRO A 109 10.98 -16.45 -10.78
CA PRO A 109 11.04 -15.91 -9.43
C PRO A 109 12.09 -14.81 -9.28
N ILE A 110 11.72 -13.71 -8.63
CA ILE A 110 12.62 -12.58 -8.38
C ILE A 110 13.47 -12.87 -7.16
N ALA A 111 14.79 -12.80 -7.30
CA ALA A 111 15.72 -13.05 -6.22
C ALA A 111 15.57 -12.03 -5.06
N PRO A 112 15.89 -12.44 -3.82
CA PRO A 112 16.08 -11.50 -2.71
C PRO A 112 17.10 -10.40 -3.06
N GLU A 113 17.07 -9.32 -2.30
CA GLU A 113 17.82 -8.08 -2.50
C GLU A 113 17.48 -7.30 -3.78
N THR A 114 16.47 -7.72 -4.54
CA THR A 114 16.03 -6.99 -5.73
C THR A 114 15.06 -5.87 -5.36
N LYS A 115 15.31 -4.66 -5.88
CA LYS A 115 14.32 -3.57 -5.88
C LYS A 115 13.51 -3.58 -7.16
N LEU A 116 12.20 -3.53 -7.00
CA LEU A 116 11.22 -3.51 -8.08
C LEU A 116 10.48 -2.17 -8.08
N SER A 117 10.25 -1.61 -9.26
CA SER A 117 9.26 -0.55 -9.47
C SER A 117 8.03 -1.15 -10.12
N VAL A 118 6.88 -1.04 -9.46
CA VAL A 118 5.58 -1.47 -9.97
C VAL A 118 4.84 -0.24 -10.48
N LEU A 119 4.46 -0.22 -11.76
CA LEU A 119 3.79 0.88 -12.44
C LEU A 119 2.41 0.43 -12.89
N MET A 120 1.36 0.87 -12.20
CA MET A 120 -0.03 0.68 -12.59
C MET A 120 -0.38 1.80 -13.58
N ARG A 121 -0.63 1.45 -14.84
CA ARG A 121 -0.79 2.40 -15.96
C ARG A 121 -2.27 2.64 -16.26
N GLY A 122 -2.61 3.87 -16.61
CA GLY A 122 -4.00 4.21 -16.95
C GLY A 122 -4.91 4.08 -15.73
N VAL A 123 -4.44 4.53 -14.57
CA VAL A 123 -5.24 4.57 -13.35
C VAL A 123 -6.27 5.67 -13.50
N ASN A 124 -7.53 5.27 -13.44
CA ASN A 124 -8.68 6.15 -13.48
C ASN A 124 -9.34 6.21 -12.10
N THR A 125 -9.56 7.43 -11.61
CA THR A 125 -10.12 7.74 -10.29
C THR A 125 -11.49 8.44 -10.35
N GLN A 126 -12.09 8.56 -11.54
CA GLN A 126 -13.32 9.33 -11.81
C GLN A 126 -14.57 8.90 -11.03
N GLY A 127 -14.55 7.72 -10.37
CA GLY A 127 -15.62 7.30 -9.47
C GLY A 127 -15.64 8.05 -8.14
N TYR A 128 -14.63 8.86 -7.84
CA TYR A 128 -14.47 9.64 -6.62
C TYR A 128 -14.55 11.14 -6.95
N GLU A 129 -15.00 11.97 -6.01
CA GLU A 129 -15.24 13.40 -6.20
C GLU A 129 -14.04 14.11 -6.84
N SER A 130 -14.12 14.26 -8.17
CA SER A 130 -13.02 14.75 -8.99
C SER A 130 -12.70 16.19 -8.59
N GLY A 131 -11.44 16.46 -8.25
CA GLY A 131 -10.98 17.78 -7.81
C GLY A 131 -10.78 17.93 -6.30
N SER A 132 -11.03 16.88 -5.50
CA SER A 132 -10.54 16.81 -4.11
C SER A 132 -9.31 15.90 -4.03
N GLY A 133 -8.25 16.36 -3.36
CA GLY A 133 -7.05 15.55 -3.17
C GLY A 133 -7.37 14.30 -2.36
N THR A 134 -6.88 13.13 -2.77
CA THR A 134 -7.22 11.84 -2.15
C THR A 134 -5.99 10.99 -1.91
N THR A 135 -5.93 10.31 -0.76
CA THR A 135 -4.91 9.29 -0.48
C THR A 135 -5.43 7.91 -0.89
N TRP A 136 -4.87 7.33 -1.95
CA TRP A 136 -5.17 5.97 -2.38
C TRP A 136 -4.31 4.96 -1.62
N GLN A 137 -4.93 4.00 -0.96
CA GLN A 137 -4.23 2.98 -0.16
C GLN A 137 -4.36 1.60 -0.83
N TYR A 138 -3.29 1.17 -1.48
CA TYR A 138 -3.23 -0.15 -2.11
C TYR A 138 -2.69 -1.18 -1.11
N GLN A 139 -3.45 -2.22 -0.80
CA GLN A 139 -2.93 -3.32 0.02
C GLN A 139 -2.09 -4.23 -0.89
N VAL A 140 -0.81 -4.41 -0.54
CA VAL A 140 0.11 -5.20 -1.36
C VAL A 140 0.52 -6.45 -0.59
N TYR A 141 0.49 -7.58 -1.27
CA TYR A 141 0.88 -8.88 -0.75
C TYR A 141 1.94 -9.53 -1.65
N ALA A 142 2.80 -10.33 -1.04
CA ALA A 142 3.82 -11.12 -1.71
C ALA A 142 3.53 -12.60 -1.57
N LYS A 143 3.56 -13.33 -2.68
CA LYS A 143 3.63 -14.80 -2.67
C LYS A 143 5.07 -15.22 -2.95
N LYS A 144 5.67 -15.90 -1.98
CA LYS A 144 7.05 -16.39 -2.06
C LYS A 144 7.09 -17.80 -2.64
N VAL A 145 8.21 -18.17 -3.26
CA VAL A 145 8.40 -19.55 -3.72
C VAL A 145 8.32 -20.53 -2.54
N GLY A 146 7.52 -21.58 -2.71
CA GLY A 146 7.26 -22.59 -1.69
C GLY A 146 6.20 -22.20 -0.65
N PHE A 147 5.58 -21.02 -0.77
CA PHE A 147 4.51 -20.58 0.14
C PHE A 147 3.15 -20.82 -0.52
N THR A 148 2.20 -21.35 0.26
CA THR A 148 0.80 -21.52 -0.18
C THR A 148 -0.02 -20.26 0.05
N GLN A 149 0.38 -19.42 1.00
CA GLN A 149 -0.32 -18.20 1.40
C GLN A 149 0.41 -16.93 0.93
N GLU A 150 -0.36 -15.86 0.76
CA GLU A 150 0.14 -14.50 0.50
C GLU A 150 0.58 -13.82 1.81
N ILE A 151 1.73 -13.14 1.80
CA ILE A 151 2.27 -12.40 2.95
C ILE A 151 1.96 -10.91 2.75
N PRO A 152 1.29 -10.22 3.69
CA PRO A 152 1.06 -8.78 3.57
C PRO A 152 2.37 -8.01 3.64
N LEU A 153 2.59 -7.11 2.67
CA LEU A 153 3.70 -6.17 2.66
C LEU A 153 3.32 -4.80 3.24
N GLY A 154 2.03 -4.52 3.35
CA GLY A 154 1.48 -3.27 3.89
C GLY A 154 0.67 -2.47 2.87
N LEU A 155 0.64 -1.15 3.06
CA LEU A 155 -0.12 -0.22 2.23
C LEU A 155 0.84 0.65 1.39
N ALA A 156 0.71 0.59 0.07
CA ALA A 156 1.29 1.61 -0.79
C ALA A 156 0.33 2.81 -0.82
N GLN A 157 0.76 3.92 -0.22
CA GLN A 157 -0.05 5.14 -0.12
C GLN A 157 0.31 6.11 -1.24
N ILE A 158 -0.66 6.47 -2.08
CA ILE A 158 -0.46 7.39 -3.19
C ILE A 158 -1.41 8.56 -3.01
N GLN A 159 -0.86 9.71 -2.66
CA GLN A 159 -1.61 10.97 -2.60
C GLN A 159 -1.73 11.56 -4.00
N THR A 160 -2.94 11.95 -4.40
CA THR A 160 -3.21 12.86 -5.51
C THR A 160 -3.67 14.21 -5.00
N TYR A 161 -3.39 15.28 -5.74
CA TYR A 161 -3.78 16.65 -5.38
C TYR A 161 -4.75 17.23 -6.42
N PRO A 162 -5.60 18.20 -6.08
CA PRO A 162 -6.33 18.96 -7.09
C PRO A 162 -5.33 19.57 -8.08
#